data_AF-A0A9P6I3G5-F1
#
_entry.id   AF-A0A9P6I3G5-F1
#
_cell.length_a   1.000
_cell.length_b   1.000
_cell.length_c   1.000
_cell.angle_alpha   90.00
_cell.angle_beta   90.00
_cell.angle_gamma   90.00
#
_symmetry.space_group_name_H-M   'P 1'
#
loop_
_entity.id
_entity.type
_entity.pdbx_description
1 polymer ?
#
loop_
_entity_poly.entity_id
_entity_poly.type
_entity_poly.pdbx_seq_one_letter_code
_entity_poly.pdbx_strand_id
1 'polypeptide(L)'
;MVGPKGLKGDDYVMFVTLIMYAICAVMVDLVYRYGTNVDLVADQIELLSDAEVAQLVNGSKFQQVAWYSYTAYLWSLKVALLFFYSRMTFALWQHERVLTYLTWFTVASYLAVVGTITFSCRPFRDNWGVRPLPHDRCVFKAQNLVVTTLLNVLTDAAILSLPLPVLREIRVPMYKKVFIAALLCSGLFVMAASIMRVAATMGSEPSTLTVNRWGVRELELPSTSAKHEPDDERKEKQNYNGRGSQVDVEVDSATNDGEIERLNETEEVVIHEQERYRDIIEEEEERG
;
A
#
# COMPACT_ATOMS: atom_id res chain seq x y z
N MET A 1 -23.27 -21.09 -23.03
CA MET A 1 -21.80 -21.19 -23.03
C MET A 1 -21.32 -20.89 -24.44
N VAL A 2 -20.70 -19.74 -24.67
CA VAL A 2 -20.19 -19.37 -26.00
C VAL A 2 -18.77 -19.95 -26.10
N GLY A 3 -18.50 -20.77 -27.11
CA GLY A 3 -17.20 -21.42 -27.31
C GLY A 3 -16.07 -20.43 -27.67
N PRO A 4 -14.83 -20.92 -27.87
CA PRO A 4 -13.62 -20.10 -28.05
C PRO A 4 -13.60 -19.16 -29.27
N LYS A 5 -14.66 -19.15 -30.10
CA LYS A 5 -14.87 -18.19 -31.20
C LYS A 5 -15.80 -17.02 -30.85
N GLY A 6 -16.27 -16.93 -29.61
CA GLY A 6 -17.19 -15.90 -29.12
C GLY A 6 -16.62 -14.96 -28.05
N LEU A 7 -15.29 -14.97 -27.86
CA LEU A 7 -14.59 -14.10 -26.91
C LEU A 7 -14.81 -12.64 -27.32
N LYS A 8 -15.44 -11.88 -26.44
CA LYS A 8 -15.69 -10.45 -26.63
C LYS A 8 -14.55 -9.64 -26.01
N GLY A 9 -14.46 -8.36 -26.35
CA GLY A 9 -13.40 -7.47 -25.87
C GLY A 9 -13.27 -7.43 -24.34
N ASP A 10 -14.39 -7.59 -23.60
CA ASP A 10 -14.44 -7.70 -22.15
C ASP A 10 -13.65 -8.91 -21.62
N ASP A 11 -13.75 -10.06 -22.28
CA ASP A 11 -13.04 -11.27 -21.86
C ASP A 11 -11.51 -11.07 -21.90
N TYR A 12 -11.01 -10.41 -22.96
CA TYR A 12 -9.58 -10.10 -23.09
C TYR A 12 -9.11 -9.13 -21.99
N VAL A 13 -9.90 -8.10 -21.67
CA VAL A 13 -9.58 -7.16 -20.58
C VAL A 13 -9.53 -7.89 -19.23
N MET A 14 -10.40 -8.87 -19.01
CA MET A 14 -10.39 -9.68 -17.78
C MET A 14 -9.13 -10.57 -17.71
N PHE A 15 -8.69 -11.19 -18.80
CA PHE A 15 -7.43 -11.93 -18.82
C PHE A 15 -6.23 -11.04 -18.52
N VAL A 16 -6.17 -9.85 -19.13
CA VAL A 16 -5.11 -8.87 -18.84
C VAL A 16 -5.14 -8.45 -17.37
N THR A 17 -6.34 -8.23 -16.82
CA THR A 17 -6.54 -7.88 -15.40
C THR A 17 -6.00 -8.97 -14.49
N LEU A 18 -6.30 -10.25 -14.77
CA LEU A 18 -5.80 -11.38 -13.98
C LEU A 18 -4.27 -11.50 -14.04
N ILE A 19 -3.67 -11.28 -15.21
CA ILE A 19 -2.22 -11.30 -15.37
C ILE A 19 -1.58 -10.17 -14.55
N MET A 20 -2.12 -8.95 -14.63
CA MET A 20 -1.60 -7.80 -13.87
C MET A 20 -1.77 -7.98 -12.37
N TYR A 21 -2.88 -8.57 -11.93
CA TYR A 21 -3.11 -8.94 -10.55
C TYR A 21 -2.05 -9.95 -10.06
N ALA A 22 -1.80 -11.02 -10.82
CA ALA A 22 -0.81 -12.03 -10.47
C ALA A 22 0.61 -11.44 -10.39
N ILE A 23 0.98 -10.58 -11.34
CA ILE A 23 2.26 -9.86 -11.32
C ILE A 23 2.35 -8.99 -10.06
N CYS A 24 1.29 -8.21 -9.75
CA CYS A 24 1.26 -7.37 -8.56
C CYS A 24 1.44 -8.19 -7.28
N ALA A 25 0.71 -9.31 -7.15
CA ALA A 25 0.79 -10.18 -5.99
C ALA A 25 2.21 -10.75 -5.79
N VAL A 26 2.82 -11.24 -6.87
CA VAL A 26 4.21 -11.76 -6.84
C VAL A 26 5.20 -10.66 -6.49
N MET A 27 5.07 -9.47 -7.07
CA MET A 27 5.97 -8.35 -6.78
C MET A 27 5.86 -7.90 -5.33
N VAL A 28 4.65 -7.84 -4.76
CA VAL A 28 4.45 -7.50 -3.34
C VAL A 28 5.04 -8.56 -2.41
N ASP A 29 4.90 -9.84 -2.72
CA ASP A 29 5.57 -10.93 -1.97
C ASP A 29 7.09 -10.81 -2.03
N LEU A 30 7.65 -10.52 -3.21
CA LEU A 30 9.10 -10.30 -3.35
C LEU A 30 9.56 -9.05 -2.58
N VAL A 31 8.80 -7.96 -2.61
CA VAL A 31 9.07 -6.75 -1.81
C VAL A 31 9.13 -7.10 -0.33
N TYR A 32 8.18 -7.89 0.16
CA TYR A 32 8.14 -8.31 1.56
C TYR A 32 9.34 -9.20 1.94
N ARG A 33 9.80 -10.07 1.04
CA ARG A 33 10.95 -10.95 1.29
C ARG A 33 12.31 -10.25 1.22
N TYR A 34 12.45 -9.27 0.33
CA TYR A 34 13.71 -8.59 0.07
C TYR A 34 13.88 -7.33 0.92
N GLY A 35 12.79 -6.71 1.39
CA GLY A 35 12.81 -5.39 2.04
C GLY A 35 12.99 -4.26 1.02
N THR A 36 12.72 -3.01 1.41
CA THR A 36 12.94 -1.87 0.52
C THR A 36 13.70 -0.75 1.21
N ASN A 37 14.10 0.26 0.43
CA ASN A 37 14.74 1.46 0.95
C ASN A 37 13.88 2.26 1.93
N VAL A 38 12.56 2.02 2.01
CA VAL A 38 11.67 2.67 2.99
C VAL A 38 11.84 2.10 4.40
N ASP A 39 12.40 0.90 4.53
CA ASP A 39 12.58 0.23 5.82
C ASP A 39 13.91 0.60 6.51
N LEU A 40 14.73 1.46 5.87
CA LEU A 40 16.03 1.88 6.38
C LEU A 40 15.94 3.23 7.10
N VAL A 41 16.57 3.31 8.27
CA VAL A 41 16.87 4.59 8.95
C VAL A 41 18.29 5.03 8.56
N ALA A 42 18.53 6.35 8.47
CA ALA A 42 19.76 6.93 7.91
C ALA A 42 21.05 6.48 8.62
N ASP A 43 20.97 6.12 9.89
CA ASP A 43 22.06 5.64 10.75
C ASP A 43 22.46 4.17 10.46
N GLN A 44 21.55 3.35 9.96
CA GLN A 44 21.80 1.93 9.68
C GLN A 44 22.62 1.71 8.40
N ILE A 45 22.65 2.70 7.50
CA ILE A 45 23.19 2.56 6.12
C ILE A 45 24.69 2.30 6.10
N GLU A 46 25.44 2.81 7.08
CA GLU A 46 26.87 2.59 7.20
C GLU A 46 27.21 1.19 7.72
N LEU A 47 26.28 0.56 8.44
CA LEU A 47 26.44 -0.78 9.03
C LEU A 47 26.06 -1.91 8.05
N LEU A 48 25.40 -1.60 6.94
CA LEU A 48 25.00 -2.58 5.93
C LEU A 48 26.18 -3.10 5.11
N SER A 49 26.22 -4.42 4.93
CA SER A 49 27.09 -5.12 3.98
C SER A 49 26.65 -4.86 2.53
N ASP A 50 27.59 -4.91 1.59
CA ASP A 50 27.33 -4.71 0.16
C ASP A 50 26.28 -5.70 -0.40
N ALA A 51 26.22 -6.91 0.16
CA ALA A 51 25.22 -7.91 -0.20
C ALA A 51 23.79 -7.51 0.24
N GLU A 52 23.65 -6.93 1.42
CA GLU A 52 22.36 -6.46 1.96
C GLU A 52 21.87 -5.24 1.18
N VAL A 53 22.79 -4.32 0.82
CA VAL A 53 22.50 -3.19 -0.07
C VAL A 53 21.97 -3.68 -1.42
N ALA A 54 22.61 -4.68 -2.04
CA ALA A 54 22.15 -5.23 -3.31
C ALA A 54 20.75 -5.87 -3.21
N GLN A 55 20.45 -6.52 -2.08
CA GLN A 55 19.13 -7.10 -1.81
C GLN A 55 18.04 -6.02 -1.72
N LEU A 56 18.29 -4.95 -0.96
CA LEU A 56 17.34 -3.84 -0.78
C LEU A 56 17.14 -3.01 -2.06
N VAL A 57 18.18 -2.85 -2.87
CA VAL A 57 18.08 -2.25 -4.22
C VAL A 57 17.12 -3.08 -5.09
N ASN A 58 17.23 -4.40 -5.06
CA ASN A 58 16.33 -5.27 -5.82
C ASN A 58 14.89 -5.22 -5.29
N GLY A 59 14.70 -5.23 -3.97
CA GLY A 59 13.38 -5.06 -3.37
C GLY A 59 12.73 -3.72 -3.72
N SER A 60 13.50 -2.64 -3.74
CA SER A 60 13.02 -1.30 -4.15
C SER A 60 12.63 -1.25 -5.64
N LYS A 61 13.32 -2.00 -6.50
CA LYS A 61 12.92 -2.18 -7.92
C LYS A 61 11.62 -2.97 -8.02
N PHE A 62 11.46 -4.07 -7.27
CA PHE A 62 10.20 -4.83 -7.24
C PHE A 62 9.04 -3.97 -6.75
N GLN A 63 9.27 -3.11 -5.76
CA GLN A 63 8.29 -2.15 -5.26
C GLN A 63 7.86 -1.18 -6.37
N GLN A 64 8.80 -0.68 -7.17
CA GLN A 64 8.48 0.16 -8.31
C GLN A 64 7.60 -0.57 -9.34
N VAL A 65 7.91 -1.83 -9.65
CA VAL A 65 7.09 -2.65 -10.56
C VAL A 65 5.72 -2.92 -9.98
N ALA A 66 5.63 -3.20 -8.67
CA ALA A 66 4.38 -3.42 -7.95
C ALA A 66 3.43 -2.23 -8.11
N TRP A 67 3.92 -0.99 -7.97
CA TRP A 67 3.14 0.23 -8.21
C TRP A 67 2.55 0.27 -9.62
N TYR A 68 3.36 0.00 -10.66
CA TYR A 68 2.85 0.00 -12.04
C TYR A 68 1.83 -1.10 -12.30
N SER A 69 2.09 -2.33 -11.83
CA SER A 69 1.15 -3.45 -12.00
C SER A 69 -0.14 -3.24 -11.23
N TYR A 70 -0.08 -2.65 -10.04
CA TYR A 70 -1.25 -2.32 -9.22
C TYR A 70 -2.12 -1.27 -9.91
N THR A 71 -1.52 -0.18 -10.40
CA THR A 71 -2.22 0.82 -11.20
C THR A 71 -2.81 0.22 -12.47
N ALA A 72 -2.07 -0.63 -13.19
CA ALA A 72 -2.61 -1.28 -14.40
C ALA A 72 -3.83 -2.16 -14.08
N TYR A 73 -3.78 -2.94 -13.01
CA TYR A 73 -4.86 -3.80 -12.53
C TYR A 73 -6.12 -3.00 -12.16
N LEU A 74 -5.98 -1.93 -11.37
CA LEU A 74 -7.13 -1.11 -10.97
C LEU A 74 -7.81 -0.44 -12.17
N TRP A 75 -7.04 0.08 -13.12
CA TRP A 75 -7.61 0.74 -14.29
C TRP A 75 -8.17 -0.25 -15.30
N SER A 76 -7.63 -1.47 -15.42
CA SER A 76 -8.21 -2.51 -16.29
C SER A 76 -9.58 -2.97 -15.78
N LEU A 77 -9.78 -3.04 -14.46
CA LEU A 77 -11.11 -3.28 -13.86
C LEU A 77 -12.11 -2.19 -14.24
N LYS A 78 -11.72 -0.91 -14.17
CA LYS A 78 -12.58 0.22 -14.59
C LYS A 78 -12.96 0.12 -16.07
N VAL A 79 -11.99 -0.24 -16.92
CA VAL A 79 -12.23 -0.45 -18.36
C VAL A 79 -13.21 -1.61 -18.59
N ALA A 80 -13.05 -2.74 -17.89
CA ALA A 80 -13.99 -3.86 -17.96
C ALA A 80 -15.41 -3.45 -17.53
N LEU A 81 -15.53 -2.66 -16.45
CA LEU A 81 -16.81 -2.10 -15.99
C LEU A 81 -17.42 -1.14 -17.03
N LEU A 82 -16.63 -0.27 -17.65
CA LEU A 82 -17.09 0.63 -18.71
C LEU A 82 -17.62 -0.16 -19.92
N PHE A 83 -16.94 -1.23 -20.35
CA PHE A 83 -17.42 -2.12 -21.41
C PHE A 83 -18.72 -2.85 -21.01
N PHE A 84 -18.83 -3.27 -19.76
CA PHE A 84 -20.07 -3.85 -19.24
C PHE A 84 -21.22 -2.82 -19.30
N TYR A 85 -20.97 -1.57 -18.89
CA TYR A 85 -21.96 -0.50 -18.93
C TYR A 85 -22.35 -0.10 -20.35
N SER A 86 -21.39 -0.01 -21.27
CA SER A 86 -21.69 0.30 -22.68
C SER A 86 -22.57 -0.78 -23.30
N ARG A 87 -22.38 -2.04 -22.91
CA ARG A 87 -23.22 -3.16 -23.33
C ARG A 87 -24.59 -3.16 -22.63
N MET A 88 -24.71 -2.64 -21.41
CA MET A 88 -25.98 -2.63 -20.69
C MET A 88 -26.90 -1.48 -21.13
N THR A 89 -26.33 -0.33 -21.49
CA THR A 89 -27.05 0.93 -21.78
C THR A 89 -27.41 1.11 -23.26
N PHE A 90 -27.42 0.04 -24.06
CA PHE A 90 -27.84 0.09 -25.47
C PHE A 90 -29.18 0.83 -25.63
N ALA A 91 -29.18 1.86 -26.48
CA ALA A 91 -30.33 2.58 -27.08
C ALA A 91 -30.59 4.04 -26.64
N LEU A 92 -29.75 4.69 -25.82
CA LEU A 92 -29.95 6.12 -25.48
C LEU A 92 -28.72 6.99 -25.84
N TRP A 93 -28.90 7.90 -26.80
CA TRP A 93 -27.84 8.79 -27.34
C TRP A 93 -27.11 9.64 -26.28
N GLN A 94 -27.81 9.98 -25.18
CA GLN A 94 -27.21 10.74 -24.07
C GLN A 94 -26.19 9.91 -23.27
N HIS A 95 -26.41 8.59 -23.15
CA HIS A 95 -25.52 7.70 -22.41
C HIS A 95 -24.22 7.41 -23.16
N GLU A 96 -24.25 7.33 -24.50
CA GLU A 96 -23.02 7.10 -25.29
C GLU A 96 -22.01 8.26 -25.17
N ARG A 97 -22.48 9.51 -25.17
CA ARG A 97 -21.59 10.67 -24.96
C ARG A 97 -20.95 10.62 -23.58
N VAL A 98 -21.74 10.38 -22.54
CA VAL A 98 -21.25 10.30 -21.14
C VAL A 98 -20.23 9.17 -21.00
N LEU A 99 -20.51 7.98 -21.56
CA LEU A 99 -19.57 6.86 -21.56
C LEU A 99 -18.25 7.19 -22.28
N THR A 100 -18.32 7.91 -23.40
CA THR A 100 -17.12 8.36 -24.12
C THR A 100 -16.29 9.32 -23.28
N TYR A 101 -16.92 10.33 -22.66
CA TYR A 101 -16.23 11.26 -21.76
C TYR A 101 -15.62 10.55 -20.54
N LEU A 102 -16.35 9.62 -19.93
CA LEU A 102 -15.84 8.82 -18.81
C LEU A 102 -14.66 7.94 -19.22
N THR A 103 -14.73 7.33 -20.41
CA THR A 103 -13.61 6.53 -20.93
C THR A 103 -12.35 7.39 -21.09
N TRP A 104 -12.47 8.58 -21.70
CA TRP A 104 -11.35 9.51 -21.81
C TRP A 104 -10.84 10.00 -20.45
N PHE A 105 -11.73 10.26 -19.50
CA PHE A 105 -11.36 10.61 -18.13
C PHE A 105 -10.61 9.47 -17.41
N THR A 106 -11.05 8.21 -17.57
CA THR A 106 -10.36 7.04 -17.04
C THR A 106 -8.97 6.86 -17.67
N VAL A 107 -8.83 7.08 -18.98
CA VAL A 107 -7.52 7.04 -19.65
C VAL A 107 -6.62 8.18 -19.19
N ALA A 108 -7.14 9.41 -19.07
CA ALA A 108 -6.38 10.55 -18.61
C ALA A 108 -5.90 10.38 -17.15
N SER A 109 -6.76 9.88 -16.28
CA SER A 109 -6.39 9.59 -14.89
C SER A 109 -5.34 8.48 -14.79
N TYR A 110 -5.39 7.45 -15.65
CA TYR A 110 -4.35 6.43 -15.72
C TYR A 110 -2.98 7.04 -16.05
N LEU A 111 -2.94 7.85 -17.11
CA LEU A 111 -1.72 8.52 -17.55
C LEU A 111 -1.19 9.49 -16.48
N ALA A 112 -2.07 10.18 -15.75
CA ALA A 112 -1.69 11.04 -14.65
C ALA A 112 -1.04 10.27 -13.50
N VAL A 113 -1.58 9.10 -13.12
CA VAL A 113 -0.99 8.25 -12.07
C VAL A 113 0.34 7.66 -12.52
N VAL A 114 0.40 7.09 -13.73
CA VAL A 114 1.66 6.56 -14.30
C VAL A 114 2.72 7.64 -14.40
N GLY A 115 2.34 8.86 -14.82
CA GLY A 115 3.21 10.02 -14.84
C GLY A 115 3.70 10.40 -13.45
N THR A 116 2.81 10.41 -12.45
CA THR A 116 3.17 10.69 -11.05
C THR A 116 4.19 9.67 -10.53
N ILE A 117 3.98 8.38 -10.80
CA ILE A 117 4.90 7.28 -10.42
C ILE A 117 6.26 7.43 -11.13
N THR A 118 6.26 7.81 -12.40
CA THR A 118 7.50 7.98 -13.19
C THR A 118 8.29 9.20 -12.75
N PHE A 119 7.59 10.30 -12.45
CA PHE A 119 8.19 11.58 -12.10
C PHE A 119 8.27 11.83 -10.59
N SER A 120 8.00 10.81 -9.75
CA SER A 120 8.09 10.95 -8.30
C SER A 120 9.48 11.39 -7.84
N CYS A 121 10.52 10.93 -8.55
CA CYS A 121 11.92 11.22 -8.23
C CYS A 121 12.74 11.56 -9.46
N ARG A 122 13.63 12.55 -9.30
CA ARG A 122 14.62 12.93 -10.29
C ARG A 122 15.99 13.06 -9.63
N PRO A 123 17.01 12.32 -10.10
CA PRO A 123 16.99 11.33 -11.19
C PRO A 123 16.16 10.07 -10.89
N PHE A 124 15.57 9.45 -11.92
CA PHE A 124 14.70 8.27 -11.76
C PHE A 124 15.39 7.09 -11.05
N ARG A 125 16.72 7.02 -11.14
CA ARG A 125 17.56 6.02 -10.46
C ARG A 125 17.45 6.04 -8.94
N ASP A 126 17.09 7.19 -8.37
CA ASP A 126 16.98 7.37 -6.93
C ASP A 126 15.73 6.71 -6.34
N ASN A 127 14.79 6.22 -7.19
CA ASN A 127 13.66 5.41 -6.72
C ASN A 127 14.08 4.09 -6.07
N TRP A 128 15.30 3.61 -6.34
CA TRP A 128 15.85 2.37 -5.78
C TRP A 128 17.27 2.56 -5.21
N GLY A 129 17.68 3.81 -4.97
CA GLY A 129 18.94 4.12 -4.33
C GLY A 129 18.93 3.72 -2.85
N VAL A 130 20.02 3.11 -2.40
CA VAL A 130 20.22 2.72 -0.98
C VAL A 130 21.47 3.38 -0.40
N ARG A 131 22.57 3.47 -1.18
CA ARG A 131 23.80 4.17 -0.78
C ARG A 131 24.25 5.12 -1.90
N PRO A 132 24.32 6.45 -1.67
CA PRO A 132 23.76 7.18 -0.52
C PRO A 132 22.22 7.09 -0.47
N LEU A 133 21.61 7.28 0.71
CA LEU A 133 20.15 7.32 0.81
C LEU A 133 19.61 8.51 0.00
N PRO A 134 18.65 8.29 -0.89
CA PRO A 134 17.97 9.39 -1.56
C PRO A 134 17.09 10.16 -0.57
N HIS A 135 16.74 11.39 -0.93
CA HIS A 135 15.92 12.27 -0.08
C HIS A 135 14.61 11.60 0.35
N ASP A 136 14.10 11.90 1.54
CA ASP A 136 12.93 11.21 2.14
C ASP A 136 11.69 11.21 1.25
N ARG A 137 11.50 12.25 0.41
CA ARG A 137 10.41 12.33 -0.57
C ARG A 137 10.47 11.23 -1.64
N CYS A 138 11.65 10.68 -1.88
CA CYS A 138 11.88 9.59 -2.82
C CYS A 138 11.77 8.21 -2.22
N VAL A 139 12.09 8.11 -0.94
CA VAL A 139 11.96 6.89 -0.14
C VAL A 139 10.49 6.67 0.22
N PHE A 140 9.83 7.68 0.81
CA PHE A 140 8.42 7.63 1.17
C PHE A 140 7.52 8.20 0.07
N LYS A 141 6.87 7.30 -0.69
CA LYS A 141 6.02 7.64 -1.85
C LYS A 141 4.61 8.09 -1.48
N ALA A 142 4.47 8.97 -0.48
CA ALA A 142 3.18 9.52 -0.04
C ALA A 142 2.41 10.17 -1.20
N GLN A 143 3.10 10.90 -2.07
CA GLN A 143 2.50 11.55 -3.24
C GLN A 143 1.81 10.52 -4.15
N ASN A 144 2.45 9.37 -4.41
CA ASN A 144 1.86 8.32 -5.24
C ASN A 144 0.63 7.71 -4.57
N LEU A 145 0.67 7.51 -3.26
CA LEU A 145 -0.45 6.98 -2.50
C LEU A 145 -1.68 7.91 -2.57
N VAL A 146 -1.47 9.20 -2.34
CA VAL A 146 -2.54 10.21 -2.35
C VAL A 146 -3.10 10.40 -3.76
N VAL A 147 -2.24 10.63 -4.76
CA VAL A 147 -2.68 10.86 -6.15
C VAL A 147 -3.41 9.64 -6.71
N THR A 148 -2.87 8.44 -6.49
CA THR A 148 -3.51 7.19 -6.96
C THR A 148 -4.88 7.01 -6.30
N THR A 149 -4.97 7.22 -4.99
CA THR A 149 -6.23 7.04 -4.26
C THR A 149 -7.28 8.07 -4.65
N LEU A 150 -6.90 9.35 -4.76
CA LEU A 150 -7.81 10.41 -5.18
C LEU A 150 -8.37 10.14 -6.58
N LEU A 151 -7.50 9.86 -7.56
CA LEU A 151 -7.94 9.58 -8.93
C LEU A 151 -8.73 8.26 -9.01
N ASN A 152 -8.40 7.26 -8.19
CA ASN A 152 -9.18 6.03 -8.11
C ASN A 152 -10.60 6.29 -7.60
N VAL A 153 -10.75 6.99 -6.48
CA VAL A 153 -12.06 7.32 -5.90
C VAL A 153 -12.88 8.21 -6.83
N LEU A 154 -12.28 9.23 -7.45
CA LEU A 154 -12.96 10.11 -8.39
C LEU A 154 -13.48 9.34 -9.62
N THR A 155 -12.67 8.46 -10.19
CA THR A 155 -13.08 7.63 -11.33
C THR A 155 -14.13 6.60 -10.95
N ASP A 156 -14.04 5.98 -9.77
CA ASP A 156 -15.07 5.06 -9.28
C ASP A 156 -16.40 5.77 -9.04
N ALA A 157 -16.40 6.92 -8.36
CA ALA A 157 -17.61 7.71 -8.15
C ALA A 157 -18.26 8.14 -9.47
N ALA A 158 -17.45 8.54 -10.46
CA ALA A 158 -17.93 8.92 -11.78
C ALA A 158 -18.56 7.73 -12.53
N ILE A 159 -17.93 6.54 -12.50
CA ILE A 159 -18.47 5.33 -13.13
C ILE A 159 -19.73 4.82 -12.40
N LEU A 160 -19.74 4.83 -11.06
CA LEU A 160 -20.89 4.43 -10.25
C LEU A 160 -22.07 5.38 -10.39
N SER A 161 -21.86 6.62 -10.86
CA SER A 161 -22.95 7.55 -11.16
C SER A 161 -23.76 7.19 -12.41
N LEU A 162 -23.19 6.42 -13.36
CA LEU A 162 -23.85 6.01 -14.61
C LEU A 162 -25.22 5.33 -14.43
N PRO A 163 -25.39 4.34 -13.53
CA PRO A 163 -26.68 3.68 -13.35
C PRO A 163 -27.73 4.54 -12.61
N LEU A 164 -27.36 5.62 -11.92
CA LEU A 164 -28.29 6.40 -11.09
C LEU A 164 -29.41 7.08 -11.92
N PRO A 165 -29.13 7.73 -13.06
CA PRO A 165 -30.18 8.26 -13.94
C PRO A 165 -31.07 7.16 -14.52
N VAL A 166 -30.47 6.04 -14.95
CA VAL A 166 -31.20 4.89 -15.53
C VAL A 166 -32.22 4.32 -14.55
N LEU A 167 -31.88 4.27 -13.26
CA LEU A 167 -32.77 3.81 -12.19
C LEU A 167 -33.98 4.73 -11.97
N ARG A 168 -33.90 6.01 -12.33
CA ARG A 168 -34.98 6.99 -12.13
C ARG A 168 -35.99 6.99 -13.26
N GLU A 169 -35.57 6.75 -14.50
CA GLU A 169 -36.41 6.95 -15.68
C GLU A 169 -37.09 5.68 -16.22
N ILE A 170 -36.58 4.47 -15.94
CA ILE A 170 -37.06 3.23 -16.58
C ILE A 170 -37.72 2.28 -15.58
N ARG A 171 -38.85 1.68 -15.96
CA ARG A 171 -39.44 0.49 -15.30
C ARG A 171 -38.56 -0.74 -15.54
N VAL A 172 -37.38 -0.76 -14.92
CA VAL A 172 -36.49 -1.92 -14.93
C VAL A 172 -37.07 -3.00 -14.01
N PRO A 173 -37.03 -4.29 -14.41
CA PRO A 173 -37.50 -5.37 -13.57
C PRO A 173 -36.66 -5.48 -12.29
N MET A 174 -37.29 -5.85 -11.17
CA MET A 174 -36.70 -5.81 -9.83
C MET A 174 -35.33 -6.50 -9.72
N TYR A 175 -35.12 -7.61 -10.44
CA TYR A 175 -33.83 -8.34 -10.40
C TYR A 175 -32.64 -7.49 -10.91
N LYS A 176 -32.83 -6.66 -11.95
CA LYS A 176 -31.77 -5.76 -12.44
C LYS A 176 -31.53 -4.62 -11.45
N LYS A 177 -32.60 -4.15 -10.80
CA LYS A 177 -32.53 -3.09 -9.79
C LYS A 177 -31.72 -3.56 -8.58
N VAL A 178 -31.95 -4.78 -8.11
CA VAL A 178 -31.18 -5.39 -7.01
C VAL A 178 -29.71 -5.59 -7.41
N PHE A 179 -29.43 -6.08 -8.62
CA PHE A 179 -28.05 -6.25 -9.10
C PHE A 179 -27.28 -4.93 -9.16
N ILE A 180 -27.90 -3.87 -9.72
CA ILE A 180 -27.29 -2.54 -9.78
C ILE A 180 -27.09 -1.95 -8.37
N ALA A 181 -28.07 -2.10 -7.48
CA ALA A 181 -27.94 -1.65 -6.10
C ALA A 181 -26.80 -2.37 -5.37
N ALA A 182 -26.65 -3.69 -5.56
CA ALA A 182 -25.55 -4.46 -4.99
C ALA A 182 -24.18 -3.99 -5.51
N LEU A 183 -24.05 -3.71 -6.82
CA LEU A 183 -22.84 -3.14 -7.41
C LEU A 183 -22.50 -1.74 -6.88
N LEU A 184 -23.51 -0.90 -6.65
CA LEU A 184 -23.32 0.43 -6.07
C LEU A 184 -22.83 0.33 -4.62
N CYS A 185 -23.45 -0.54 -3.81
CA CYS A 185 -23.04 -0.76 -2.43
C CYS A 185 -21.61 -1.32 -2.34
N SER A 186 -21.26 -2.32 -3.17
CA SER A 186 -19.90 -2.87 -3.17
C SER A 186 -18.87 -1.83 -3.62
N GLY A 187 -19.18 -1.02 -4.63
CA GLY A 187 -18.31 0.08 -5.08
C GLY A 187 -18.10 1.14 -4.00
N LEU A 188 -19.16 1.57 -3.31
CA LEU A 188 -19.06 2.52 -2.18
C LEU A 188 -18.21 1.97 -1.04
N PHE A 189 -18.37 0.68 -0.73
CA PHE A 189 -17.55 0.01 0.28
C PHE A 189 -16.07 -0.02 -0.10
N VAL A 190 -15.74 -0.39 -1.34
CA VAL A 190 -14.35 -0.41 -1.83
C VAL A 190 -13.72 0.99 -1.83
N MET A 191 -14.49 2.04 -2.17
CA MET A 191 -14.01 3.42 -2.07
C MET A 191 -13.72 3.82 -0.61
N ALA A 192 -14.62 3.49 0.32
CA ALA A 192 -14.41 3.76 1.75
C ALA A 192 -13.17 3.02 2.30
N ALA A 193 -13.00 1.75 1.93
CA ALA A 193 -11.81 0.97 2.30
C ALA A 193 -10.52 1.59 1.74
N SER A 194 -10.55 2.11 0.50
CA SER A 194 -9.41 2.78 -0.13
C SER A 194 -9.01 4.07 0.62
N ILE A 195 -9.99 4.86 1.08
CA ILE A 195 -9.75 6.07 1.87
C ILE A 195 -9.18 5.70 3.24
N MET A 196 -9.79 4.73 3.91
CA MET A 196 -9.31 4.23 5.20
C MET A 196 -7.87 3.72 5.12
N ARG A 197 -7.50 3.04 4.03
CA ARG A 197 -6.11 2.62 3.79
C ARG A 197 -5.15 3.80 3.81
N VAL A 198 -5.45 4.88 3.08
CA VAL A 198 -4.57 6.06 3.05
C VAL A 198 -4.50 6.75 4.40
N ALA A 199 -5.64 6.91 5.09
CA ALA A 199 -5.68 7.50 6.42
C ALA A 199 -4.81 6.70 7.41
N ALA A 200 -4.91 5.36 7.38
CA ALA A 200 -4.10 4.49 8.21
C ALA A 200 -2.60 4.57 7.86
N THR A 201 -2.24 4.60 6.57
CA THR A 201 -0.84 4.69 6.13
C THR A 201 -0.21 6.04 6.46
N MET A 202 -0.97 7.14 6.43
CA MET A 202 -0.46 8.47 6.77
C MET A 202 -0.36 8.71 8.28
N GLY A 203 -1.16 8.02 9.09
CA GLY A 203 -1.12 8.11 10.55
C GLY A 203 -0.19 7.11 11.25
N SER A 204 0.56 6.30 10.51
CA SER A 204 1.46 5.27 11.04
C SER A 204 2.89 5.51 10.57
N GLU A 205 3.88 4.91 11.24
CA GLU A 205 5.28 5.03 10.82
C GLU A 205 5.51 4.50 9.38
N PRO A 206 6.32 5.20 8.57
CA PRO A 206 6.53 4.89 7.17
C PRO A 206 7.34 3.60 7.01
N SER A 207 6.66 2.46 6.85
CA SER A 207 7.29 1.17 6.59
C SER A 207 6.64 0.42 5.43
N THR A 208 7.38 -0.50 4.81
CA THR A 208 6.87 -1.39 3.75
C THR A 208 5.66 -2.18 4.26
N LEU A 209 5.71 -2.61 5.52
CA LEU A 209 4.62 -3.34 6.16
C LEU A 209 3.36 -2.48 6.27
N THR A 210 3.46 -1.24 6.73
CA THR A 210 2.32 -0.32 6.85
C THR A 210 1.66 -0.05 5.49
N VAL A 211 2.46 0.19 4.45
CA VAL A 211 1.97 0.47 3.09
C VAL A 211 1.32 -0.77 2.47
N ASN A 212 1.92 -1.95 2.63
CA ASN A 212 1.46 -3.19 2.00
C ASN A 212 0.50 -4.02 2.87
N ARG A 213 0.22 -3.60 4.12
CA ARG A 213 -0.61 -4.35 5.09
C ARG A 213 -1.99 -4.75 4.56
N TRP A 214 -2.55 -3.89 3.72
CA TRP A 214 -3.84 -4.13 3.07
C TRP A 214 -3.73 -5.18 1.96
N GLY A 215 -2.72 -5.08 1.09
CA GLY A 215 -2.48 -6.08 0.05
C GLY A 215 -2.14 -7.46 0.62
N VAL A 216 -1.42 -7.52 1.74
CA VAL A 216 -1.14 -8.79 2.44
C VAL A 216 -2.42 -9.41 3.01
N ARG A 217 -3.34 -8.60 3.56
CA ARG A 217 -4.66 -9.07 4.02
C ARG A 217 -5.52 -9.59 2.86
N GLU A 218 -5.48 -8.93 1.70
CA GLU A 218 -6.26 -9.31 0.52
C GLU A 218 -5.74 -10.58 -0.18
N LEU A 219 -4.44 -10.86 -0.07
CA LEU A 219 -3.81 -11.99 -0.75
C LEU A 219 -3.75 -13.26 0.10
N GLU A 220 -4.26 -13.22 1.34
CA GLU A 220 -4.14 -14.30 2.34
C GLU A 220 -2.71 -14.87 2.43
N LEU A 221 -1.71 -14.05 2.10
CA LEU A 221 -0.33 -14.48 2.21
C LEU A 221 -0.10 -14.75 3.70
N PRO A 222 0.42 -15.92 4.09
CA PRO A 222 0.84 -16.15 5.44
C PRO A 222 1.80 -15.02 5.76
N SER A 223 1.38 -14.09 6.63
CA SER A 223 2.31 -13.16 7.24
C SER A 223 3.30 -14.07 7.94
N THR A 224 4.44 -14.32 7.31
CA THR A 224 5.55 -14.95 8.00
C THR A 224 5.99 -13.93 9.02
N SER A 225 5.30 -13.89 10.15
CA SER A 225 5.68 -13.28 11.42
C SER A 225 6.95 -13.94 11.98
N ALA A 226 7.84 -14.43 11.12
CA ALA A 226 8.98 -15.28 11.43
C ALA A 226 10.30 -14.69 10.92
N LYS A 227 10.32 -13.43 10.48
CA LYS A 227 11.58 -12.73 10.15
C LYS A 227 11.78 -11.39 10.86
N HIS A 228 10.93 -11.04 11.82
CA HIS A 228 11.25 -10.00 12.80
C HIS A 228 11.69 -10.67 14.12
N GLU A 229 12.58 -11.66 14.02
CA GLU A 229 13.51 -11.89 15.12
C GLU A 229 14.62 -10.87 14.88
N PRO A 230 14.82 -9.88 15.76
CA PRO A 230 15.87 -8.88 15.59
C PRO A 230 17.21 -9.60 15.43
N ASP A 231 17.98 -9.24 14.40
CA ASP A 231 19.31 -9.82 14.10
C ASP A 231 20.31 -9.65 15.26
N ASP A 232 19.97 -8.84 16.27
CA ASP A 232 20.72 -8.70 17.52
C ASP A 232 20.73 -9.98 18.36
N GLU A 233 19.59 -10.67 18.52
CA GLU A 233 19.54 -11.94 19.27
C GLU A 233 20.24 -13.09 18.52
N ARG A 234 20.27 -13.03 17.17
CA ARG A 234 20.94 -14.05 16.37
C ARG A 234 22.47 -13.93 16.48
N LYS A 235 23.00 -12.70 16.53
CA LYS A 235 24.42 -12.47 16.77
C LYS A 235 24.83 -12.84 18.19
N GLU A 236 23.98 -12.61 19.18
CA GLU A 236 24.24 -13.01 20.57
C GLU A 236 24.24 -14.53 20.74
N LYS A 237 23.25 -15.24 20.18
CA LYS A 237 23.17 -16.72 20.24
C LYS A 237 24.29 -17.42 19.47
N GLN A 238 24.79 -16.81 18.39
CA GLN A 238 25.89 -17.35 17.59
C GLN A 238 27.27 -17.07 18.21
N ASN A 239 27.40 -15.99 19.00
CA ASN A 239 28.61 -15.69 19.78
C ASN A 239 28.67 -16.52 21.07
N TYR A 240 27.52 -16.86 21.67
CA TYR A 240 27.42 -17.73 22.85
C TYR A 240 27.82 -19.19 22.55
N ASN A 241 27.52 -19.68 21.33
CA ASN A 241 27.81 -21.06 20.94
C ASN A 241 29.23 -21.26 20.36
N GLY A 242 30.03 -20.18 20.28
CA GLY A 242 31.34 -20.16 19.64
C GLY A 242 32.54 -20.02 20.59
N ARG A 243 32.33 -19.87 21.91
CA ARG A 243 33.43 -19.62 22.87
C ARG A 243 33.45 -20.63 24.02
N GLY A 244 33.44 -21.92 23.68
CA GLY A 244 33.83 -23.00 24.58
C GLY A 244 35.35 -23.23 24.57
N SER A 245 36.12 -22.35 25.24
CA SER A 245 37.43 -22.68 25.86
C SER A 245 38.03 -21.44 26.55
N GLN A 246 38.06 -21.51 27.88
CA GLN A 246 38.96 -20.88 28.87
C GLN A 246 39.68 -19.58 28.49
N VAL A 247 39.39 -18.47 29.21
CA VAL A 247 40.32 -17.71 30.08
C VAL A 247 39.47 -16.86 31.05
N ASP A 248 39.77 -16.96 32.35
CA ASP A 248 39.13 -16.25 33.48
C ASP A 248 39.40 -14.73 33.47
N VAL A 249 38.35 -13.91 33.65
CA VAL A 249 38.46 -12.57 34.27
C VAL A 249 37.17 -12.28 35.06
N GLU A 250 37.35 -12.14 36.36
CA GLU A 250 36.42 -11.69 37.39
C GLU A 250 35.94 -10.25 37.08
N VAL A 251 34.63 -10.03 36.94
CA VAL A 251 34.03 -8.68 36.79
C VAL A 251 32.77 -8.57 37.64
N ASP A 252 32.77 -7.53 38.47
CA ASP A 252 31.86 -7.22 39.58
C ASP A 252 30.36 -7.23 39.26
N SER A 253 29.61 -7.90 40.13
CA SER A 253 28.14 -7.95 40.16
C SER A 253 27.48 -6.71 40.79
N ALA A 254 28.24 -5.68 41.17
CA ALA A 254 27.71 -4.49 41.85
C ALA A 254 27.34 -3.31 40.93
N THR A 255 27.73 -3.33 39.64
CA THR A 255 27.49 -2.21 38.71
C THR A 255 26.11 -2.25 38.05
N ASN A 256 25.52 -3.44 37.92
CA ASN A 256 24.30 -3.64 37.12
C ASN A 256 23.03 -3.14 37.84
N ASP A 257 22.97 -3.26 39.17
CA ASP A 257 21.78 -2.89 39.92
C ASP A 257 21.54 -1.37 39.96
N GLY A 258 22.61 -0.56 40.00
CA GLY A 258 22.51 0.90 39.98
C GLY A 258 22.25 1.52 38.60
N GLU A 259 22.34 0.73 37.52
CA GLU A 259 21.99 1.16 36.16
C GLU A 259 20.52 0.86 35.86
N ILE A 260 20.01 -0.26 36.37
CA ILE A 260 18.58 -0.64 36.29
C ILE A 260 17.70 0.32 37.10
N GLU A 261 18.15 0.75 38.28
CA GLU A 261 17.38 1.68 39.13
C GLU A 261 17.27 3.08 38.49
N ARG A 262 18.32 3.54 37.78
CA ARG A 262 18.30 4.80 37.01
C ARG A 262 17.44 4.74 35.75
N LEU A 263 17.37 3.58 35.09
CA LEU A 263 16.50 3.38 33.93
C LEU A 263 15.02 3.37 34.34
N ASN A 264 14.69 2.74 35.47
CA ASN A 264 13.32 2.76 36.01
C ASN A 264 12.88 4.17 36.46
N GLU A 265 13.76 4.95 37.12
CA GLU A 265 13.45 6.35 37.47
C GLU A 265 13.25 7.23 36.21
N THR A 266 14.00 6.97 35.14
CA THR A 266 13.85 7.72 33.88
C THR A 266 12.53 7.35 33.18
N GLU A 267 12.13 6.09 33.24
CA GLU A 267 10.88 5.61 32.65
C GLU A 267 9.64 6.14 33.40
N GLU A 268 9.67 6.18 34.74
CA GLU A 268 8.59 6.77 35.55
C GLU A 268 8.42 8.27 35.33
N VAL A 269 9.52 9.02 35.18
CA VAL A 269 9.48 10.47 34.90
C VAL A 269 8.86 10.76 33.52
N VAL A 270 9.17 9.94 32.51
CA VAL A 270 8.61 10.09 31.16
C VAL A 270 7.12 9.76 31.13
N ILE A 271 6.68 8.73 31.83
CA ILE A 271 5.26 8.37 31.92
C ILE A 271 4.46 9.48 32.61
N HIS A 272 4.99 10.05 33.70
CA HIS A 272 4.33 11.13 34.43
C HIS A 272 4.25 12.44 33.61
N GLU A 273 5.24 12.76 32.76
CA GLU A 273 5.12 13.89 31.83
C GLU A 273 4.10 13.64 30.71
N GLN A 274 4.00 12.41 30.21
CA GLN A 274 3.01 12.08 29.18
C GLN A 274 1.57 12.16 29.68
N GLU A 275 1.31 11.77 30.94
CA GLU A 275 -0.01 11.92 31.56
C GLU A 275 -0.35 13.40 31.80
N ARG A 276 0.61 14.21 32.28
CA ARG A 276 0.41 15.65 32.43
C ARG A 276 0.08 16.35 31.10
N TYR A 277 0.73 15.96 30.00
CA TYR A 277 0.43 16.52 28.68
C TYR A 277 -0.93 16.09 28.15
N ARG A 278 -1.38 14.88 28.46
CA ARG A 278 -2.72 14.40 28.11
C ARG A 278 -3.82 15.21 28.81
N ASP A 279 -3.65 15.48 30.10
CA ASP A 279 -4.62 16.25 30.88
C ASP A 279 -4.73 17.71 30.40
N ILE A 280 -3.62 18.31 29.97
CA ILE A 280 -3.61 19.67 29.40
C ILE A 280 -4.38 19.73 28.07
N ILE A 281 -4.26 18.68 27.23
CA ILE A 281 -4.96 18.60 25.95
C ILE A 281 -6.46 18.40 26.17
N GLU A 282 -6.86 17.57 27.14
CA GLU A 282 -8.27 17.38 27.48
C GLU A 282 -8.89 18.66 28.09
N GLU A 283 -8.15 19.43 28.89
CA GLU A 283 -8.63 20.74 29.40
C GLU A 283 -8.76 21.83 28.32
N GLU A 284 -7.93 21.81 27.27
CA GLU A 284 -8.09 22.72 26.12
C GLU A 284 -9.27 22.34 25.21
N GLU A 285 -9.59 21.05 25.12
CA GLU A 285 -10.71 20.55 24.31
C GLU A 285 -12.08 20.83 24.98
N GLU A 286 -12.16 20.88 26.31
CA GLU A 286 -13.38 21.27 27.03
C GLU A 286 -13.65 22.79 27.07
N ARG A 287 -12.65 23.63 26.74
CA ARG A 287 -12.74 25.10 26.83
C ARG A 287 -12.99 25.80 25.48
N GLY A 288 -13.05 25.05 24.37
CA GLY A 288 -13.33 25.53 23.00
C GLY A 288 -14.73 25.19 22.50
#